data_AF-A0A9K3LYY4-F1
#
_entry.id   AF-A0A9K3LYY4-F1
#
_cell.length_a   1.000
_cell.length_b   1.000
_cell.length_c   1.000
_cell.angle_alpha   90.00
_cell.angle_beta   90.00
_cell.angle_gamma   90.00
#
_symmetry.space_group_name_H-M   'P 1'
#
loop_
_entity.id
_entity.type
_entity.pdbx_description
1 polymer ?
#
loop_
_entity_poly.entity_id
_entity_poly.type
_entity_poly.pdbx_seq_one_letter_code
_entity_poly.pdbx_strand_id
1 'polypeptide(L)'
;MTPDEIAFTNAFNRQRPILTGFAHCSDLNELHVVRDAFFFGLARDLCPEQYSTIASHVVMDEQVAATAHTSQGFQQLLESARSQKAEWTALVDAVHEKATAVGSDIDGIWKTLEQGRMEWLRAVNAAHPIKQLLKEALHKDGAASSPGDVSDVMMVDLCTLYQHQRFIARCRQVGYHGGNARTTESAQRIPSGEMGSTEGRMETA
;
A
#
# COMPACT_ATOMS: atom_id res chain seq x y z
N MET A 1 -26.88 1.68 -3.80
CA MET A 1 -26.01 0.52 -3.60
C MET A 1 -26.88 -0.71 -3.37
N THR A 2 -26.53 -1.85 -3.94
CA THR A 2 -27.20 -3.14 -3.70
C THR A 2 -26.91 -3.63 -2.27
N PRO A 3 -27.71 -4.56 -1.72
CA PRO A 3 -27.40 -5.18 -0.42
C PRO A 3 -25.99 -5.79 -0.38
N ASP A 4 -25.55 -6.43 -1.46
CA ASP A 4 -24.23 -7.05 -1.57
C ASP A 4 -23.11 -6.00 -1.60
N GLU A 5 -23.30 -4.88 -2.32
CA GLU A 5 -22.36 -3.75 -2.32
C GLU A 5 -22.23 -3.14 -0.91
N ILE A 6 -23.33 -3.05 -0.16
CA ILE A 6 -23.31 -2.54 1.23
C ILE A 6 -22.56 -3.52 2.14
N ALA A 7 -22.85 -4.82 2.04
CA ALA A 7 -22.19 -5.85 2.84
C ALA A 7 -20.67 -5.86 2.58
N PHE A 8 -20.28 -5.85 1.30
CA PHE A 8 -18.87 -5.80 0.90
C PHE A 8 -18.18 -4.53 1.41
N THR A 9 -18.80 -3.36 1.22
CA THR A 9 -18.24 -2.08 1.67
C THR A 9 -18.05 -2.06 3.18
N ASN A 10 -19.03 -2.58 3.93
CA ASN A 10 -18.94 -2.65 5.39
C ASN A 10 -17.83 -3.61 5.85
N ALA A 11 -17.72 -4.79 5.24
CA ALA A 11 -16.65 -5.74 5.51
C ALA A 11 -15.27 -5.11 5.21
N PHE A 12 -15.12 -4.52 4.03
CA PHE A 12 -13.89 -3.82 3.64
C PHE A 12 -13.51 -2.73 4.64
N ASN A 13 -14.48 -1.89 5.04
CA ASN A 13 -14.24 -0.82 6.00
C ASN A 13 -13.81 -1.34 7.38
N ARG A 14 -14.33 -2.48 7.83
CA ARG A 14 -13.89 -3.12 9.09
C ARG A 14 -12.44 -3.59 9.03
N GLN A 15 -11.97 -4.01 7.86
CA GLN A 15 -10.60 -4.50 7.67
C GLN A 15 -9.59 -3.39 7.33
N ARG A 16 -10.03 -2.12 7.14
CA ARG A 16 -9.13 -0.98 6.90
C ARG A 16 -7.99 -0.82 7.91
N PRO A 17 -8.16 -1.08 9.23
CA PRO A 17 -7.05 -0.99 10.17
C PRO A 17 -5.88 -1.92 9.81
N ILE A 18 -6.14 -3.09 9.21
CA ILE A 18 -5.10 -4.03 8.77
C ILE A 18 -4.22 -3.39 7.68
N LEU A 19 -4.82 -2.56 6.81
CA LEU A 19 -4.08 -1.84 5.77
C LEU A 19 -3.07 -0.84 6.33
N THR A 20 -3.17 -0.44 7.60
CA THR A 20 -2.13 0.40 8.21
C THR A 20 -0.81 -0.36 8.40
N GLY A 21 -0.87 -1.69 8.51
CA GLY A 21 0.29 -2.57 8.57
C GLY A 21 1.25 -2.41 7.38
N PHE A 22 0.71 -2.08 6.19
CA PHE A 22 1.52 -1.83 4.98
C PHE A 22 2.63 -0.80 5.16
N ALA A 23 2.37 0.24 5.97
CA ALA A 23 3.33 1.30 6.19
C ALA A 23 4.57 0.83 6.99
N HIS A 24 4.43 -0.30 7.69
CA HIS A 24 5.46 -0.86 8.56
C HIS A 24 6.19 -2.05 7.94
N CYS A 25 5.68 -2.64 6.86
CA CYS A 25 6.30 -3.80 6.22
C CYS A 25 7.70 -3.50 5.66
N SER A 26 8.71 -4.25 6.08
CA SER A 26 10.11 -4.06 5.68
C SER A 26 10.50 -4.89 4.46
N ASP A 27 9.69 -5.89 4.12
CA ASP A 27 9.91 -6.78 2.98
C ASP A 27 8.59 -7.31 2.38
N LEU A 28 8.74 -8.11 1.32
CA LEU A 28 7.62 -8.71 0.59
C LEU A 28 6.87 -9.77 1.41
N ASN A 29 7.55 -10.47 2.31
CA ASN A 29 6.92 -11.50 3.12
C ASN A 29 5.97 -10.88 4.15
N GLU A 30 6.40 -9.82 4.82
CA GLU A 30 5.55 -9.05 5.73
C GLU A 30 4.34 -8.45 4.99
N LEU A 31 4.54 -7.97 3.75
CA LEU A 31 3.44 -7.50 2.89
C LEU A 31 2.41 -8.60 2.62
N HIS A 32 2.86 -9.81 2.27
CA HIS A 32 1.97 -10.94 2.05
C HIS A 32 1.21 -11.33 3.33
N VAL A 33 1.85 -11.26 4.50
CA VAL A 33 1.17 -11.50 5.79
C VAL A 33 0.02 -10.51 5.99
N VAL A 34 0.25 -9.20 5.76
CA VAL A 34 -0.81 -8.18 5.88
C VAL A 34 -1.93 -8.37 4.85
N ARG A 35 -1.58 -8.76 3.61
CA ARG A 35 -2.56 -9.10 2.57
C ARG A 35 -3.44 -10.27 2.99
N ASP A 36 -2.83 -11.33 3.47
CA ASP A 36 -3.56 -12.55 3.80
C ASP A 36 -4.38 -12.38 5.08
N ALA A 37 -3.89 -11.59 6.04
CA ALA A 37 -4.67 -11.11 7.18
C ALA A 37 -5.95 -10.38 6.73
N PHE A 38 -5.83 -9.52 5.72
CA PHE A 38 -6.95 -8.77 5.18
C PHE A 38 -7.97 -9.68 4.50
N PHE A 39 -7.52 -10.61 3.64
CA PHE A 39 -8.42 -11.57 2.99
C PHE A 39 -9.11 -12.49 4.00
N PHE A 40 -8.38 -12.97 5.00
CA PHE A 40 -8.94 -13.78 6.08
C PHE A 40 -10.00 -13.00 6.87
N GLY A 41 -9.73 -11.72 7.17
CA GLY A 41 -10.69 -10.83 7.82
C GLY A 41 -11.94 -10.54 6.97
N LEU A 42 -11.77 -10.33 5.65
CA LEU A 42 -12.88 -10.16 4.72
C LEU A 42 -13.75 -11.42 4.63
N ALA A 43 -13.13 -12.59 4.54
CA ALA A 43 -13.84 -13.86 4.46
C ALA A 43 -14.70 -14.12 5.70
N ARG A 44 -14.26 -13.69 6.89
CA ARG A 44 -15.07 -13.78 8.11
C ARG A 44 -16.43 -13.09 7.97
N ASP A 45 -16.46 -11.95 7.30
CA ASP A 45 -17.67 -11.14 7.14
C ASP A 45 -18.49 -11.53 5.89
N LEU A 46 -17.84 -12.01 4.81
CA LEU A 46 -18.47 -12.22 3.49
C LEU A 46 -18.64 -13.69 3.09
N CYS A 47 -17.81 -14.58 3.62
CA CYS A 47 -17.69 -15.99 3.24
C CYS A 47 -17.58 -16.87 4.51
N PRO A 48 -18.59 -16.85 5.41
CA PRO A 48 -18.48 -17.45 6.74
C PRO A 48 -18.26 -18.96 6.71
N GLU A 49 -18.75 -19.65 5.68
CA GLU A 49 -18.54 -21.09 5.51
C GLU A 49 -17.05 -21.40 5.29
N GLN A 50 -16.44 -20.80 4.27
CA GLN A 50 -15.02 -20.98 3.94
C GLN A 50 -14.12 -20.51 5.09
N TYR A 51 -14.49 -19.39 5.74
CA TYR A 51 -13.79 -18.92 6.93
C TYR A 51 -13.84 -19.95 8.07
N SER A 52 -15.01 -20.52 8.36
CA SER A 52 -15.18 -21.48 9.45
C SER A 52 -14.38 -22.76 9.26
N THR A 53 -14.27 -23.25 8.01
CA THR A 53 -13.45 -24.40 7.67
C THR A 53 -12.00 -24.15 8.04
N ILE A 54 -11.40 -23.05 7.57
CA ILE A 54 -10.00 -22.72 7.89
C ILE A 54 -9.82 -22.41 9.37
N ALA A 55 -10.72 -21.62 9.97
CA ALA A 55 -10.65 -21.28 11.37
C ALA A 55 -10.68 -22.52 12.26
N SER A 56 -11.42 -23.56 11.88
CA SER A 56 -11.42 -24.83 12.60
C SER A 56 -10.05 -25.51 12.56
N HIS A 57 -9.40 -25.58 11.39
CA HIS A 57 -8.06 -26.16 11.25
C HIS A 57 -7.00 -25.37 12.03
N VAL A 58 -7.08 -24.04 11.99
CA VAL A 58 -6.18 -23.14 12.72
C VAL A 58 -6.33 -23.30 14.24
N VAL A 59 -7.56 -23.41 14.74
CA VAL A 59 -7.82 -23.58 16.19
C VAL A 59 -7.35 -24.95 16.66
N MET A 60 -7.36 -25.97 15.80
CA MET A 60 -6.82 -27.29 16.11
C MET A 60 -5.28 -27.36 16.05
N ASP A 61 -4.61 -26.32 15.56
CA ASP A 61 -3.15 -26.25 15.52
C ASP A 61 -2.58 -25.89 16.90
N GLU A 62 -1.91 -26.85 17.53
CA GLU A 62 -1.32 -26.69 18.88
C GLU A 62 -0.32 -25.53 18.96
N GLN A 63 0.36 -25.17 17.86
CA GLN A 63 1.31 -24.06 17.86
C GLN A 63 0.61 -22.71 17.89
N VAL A 64 -0.51 -22.57 17.18
CA VAL A 64 -1.34 -21.35 17.19
C VAL A 64 -2.04 -21.19 18.53
N ALA A 65 -2.53 -22.30 19.12
CA ALA A 65 -3.14 -22.30 20.44
C ALA A 65 -2.17 -21.81 21.53
N ALA A 66 -0.88 -22.15 21.42
CA ALA A 66 0.15 -21.73 22.39
C ALA A 66 0.49 -20.22 22.32
N THR A 67 0.21 -19.54 21.20
CA THR A 67 0.69 -18.16 20.95
C THR A 67 -0.42 -17.13 20.69
N ALA A 68 -1.69 -17.52 20.78
CA ALA A 68 -2.91 -16.77 20.41
C ALA A 68 -3.08 -15.35 21.00
N HIS A 69 -2.21 -14.91 21.91
CA HIS A 69 -2.24 -13.58 22.53
C HIS A 69 -1.01 -12.71 22.23
N THR A 70 -0.17 -13.13 21.29
CA THR A 70 1.05 -12.42 20.89
C THR A 70 0.98 -11.97 19.43
N SER A 71 1.74 -10.94 19.06
CA SER A 71 1.89 -10.53 17.66
C SER A 71 2.48 -11.63 16.78
N GLN A 72 3.37 -12.47 17.33
CA GLN A 72 3.86 -13.68 16.67
C GLN A 72 2.77 -14.72 16.42
N GLY A 73 1.80 -14.85 17.33
CA GLY A 73 0.69 -15.79 17.19
C GLY A 73 -0.20 -15.48 15.99
N PHE A 74 -0.34 -14.21 15.60
CA PHE A 74 -1.13 -13.86 14.41
C PHE A 74 -0.44 -14.26 13.10
N GLN A 75 0.89 -14.12 13.02
CA GLN A 75 1.63 -14.60 11.86
C GLN A 75 1.60 -16.13 11.77
N GLN A 76 1.80 -16.82 12.90
CA GLN A 76 1.68 -18.28 12.96
C GLN A 76 0.29 -18.77 12.61
N LEU A 77 -0.76 -18.05 13.00
CA LEU A 77 -2.14 -18.32 12.60
C LEU A 77 -2.29 -18.31 11.07
N LEU A 78 -1.73 -17.30 10.40
CA LEU A 78 -1.82 -17.19 8.94
C LEU A 78 -0.95 -18.23 8.23
N GLU A 79 0.22 -18.57 8.78
CA GLU A 79 1.06 -19.65 8.27
C GLU A 79 0.37 -21.01 8.40
N SER A 80 -0.27 -21.28 9.53
CA SER A 80 -1.11 -22.46 9.75
C SER A 80 -2.29 -22.50 8.78
N ALA A 81 -3.00 -21.38 8.59
CA ALA A 81 -4.08 -21.27 7.62
C ALA A 81 -3.60 -21.57 6.19
N ARG A 82 -2.46 -21.01 5.77
CA ARG A 82 -1.85 -21.23 4.46
C ARG A 82 -1.38 -22.67 4.25
N SER A 83 -1.04 -23.39 5.32
CA SER A 83 -0.64 -24.79 5.24
C SER A 83 -1.77 -25.67 4.70
N GLN A 84 -3.02 -25.28 4.96
CA GLN A 84 -4.24 -25.88 4.39
C GLN A 84 -4.50 -25.32 2.99
N LYS A 85 -3.62 -25.69 2.04
CA LYS A 85 -3.53 -25.05 0.72
C LYS A 85 -4.86 -25.05 -0.06
N ALA A 86 -5.62 -26.15 -0.01
CA ALA A 86 -6.86 -26.28 -0.76
C ALA A 86 -7.95 -25.36 -0.20
N GLU A 87 -8.13 -25.38 1.11
CA GLU A 87 -9.11 -24.58 1.84
C GLU A 87 -8.75 -23.10 1.77
N TRP A 88 -7.48 -22.75 1.93
CA TRP A 88 -6.98 -21.38 1.75
C TRP A 88 -7.30 -20.82 0.37
N THR A 89 -7.02 -21.61 -0.68
CA THR A 89 -7.32 -21.20 -2.05
C THR A 89 -8.82 -21.00 -2.23
N ALA A 90 -9.65 -21.92 -1.75
CA ALA A 90 -11.11 -21.79 -1.83
C ALA A 90 -11.65 -20.56 -1.07
N LEU A 91 -11.05 -20.21 0.08
CA LEU A 91 -11.41 -19.00 0.82
C LEU A 91 -11.06 -17.74 0.04
N VAL A 92 -9.85 -17.66 -0.50
CA VAL A 92 -9.40 -16.50 -1.29
C VAL A 92 -10.27 -16.36 -2.54
N ASP A 93 -10.49 -17.44 -3.28
CA ASP A 93 -11.34 -17.47 -4.47
C ASP A 93 -12.77 -16.97 -4.16
N ALA A 94 -13.36 -17.41 -3.06
CA ALA A 94 -14.69 -16.95 -2.63
C ALA A 94 -14.71 -15.43 -2.34
N VAL A 95 -13.64 -14.87 -1.74
CA VAL A 95 -13.53 -13.42 -1.53
C VAL A 95 -13.41 -12.68 -2.86
N HIS A 96 -12.62 -13.18 -3.81
CA HIS A 96 -12.52 -12.58 -5.16
C HIS A 96 -13.84 -12.67 -5.93
N GLU A 97 -14.60 -13.75 -5.78
CA GLU A 97 -15.93 -13.87 -6.38
C GLU A 97 -16.87 -12.79 -5.82
N LYS A 98 -16.90 -12.60 -4.49
CA LYS A 98 -17.69 -11.53 -3.85
C LYS A 98 -17.24 -10.15 -4.29
N ALA A 99 -15.93 -9.92 -4.42
CA ALA A 99 -15.39 -8.65 -4.91
C ALA A 99 -15.81 -8.38 -6.36
N THR A 100 -15.70 -9.39 -7.23
CA THR A 100 -16.08 -9.30 -8.65
C THR A 100 -17.57 -9.04 -8.81
N ALA A 101 -18.41 -9.71 -8.01
CA ALA A 101 -19.87 -9.54 -8.05
C ALA A 101 -20.32 -8.10 -7.76
N VAL A 102 -19.56 -7.36 -6.95
CA VAL A 102 -19.82 -5.94 -6.63
C VAL A 102 -18.99 -4.97 -7.48
N GLY A 103 -18.22 -5.47 -8.46
CA GLY A 103 -17.35 -4.66 -9.31
C GLY A 103 -16.13 -4.05 -8.60
N SER A 104 -15.66 -4.65 -7.51
CA SER A 104 -14.50 -4.20 -6.75
C SER A 104 -13.20 -4.69 -7.38
N ASP A 105 -12.29 -3.76 -7.70
CA ASP A 105 -10.93 -4.06 -8.16
C ASP A 105 -9.96 -4.29 -6.99
N ILE A 106 -10.25 -5.32 -6.19
CA ILE A 106 -9.44 -5.67 -5.03
C ILE A 106 -8.00 -6.03 -5.44
N ASP A 107 -7.83 -6.72 -6.57
CA ASP A 107 -6.52 -7.11 -7.11
C ASP A 107 -5.66 -5.91 -7.53
N GLY A 108 -6.25 -4.95 -8.24
CA GLY A 108 -5.55 -3.73 -8.62
C GLY A 108 -5.15 -2.89 -7.41
N ILE A 109 -5.99 -2.82 -6.39
CA ILE A 109 -5.66 -2.17 -5.10
C ILE A 109 -4.43 -2.83 -4.47
N TRP A 110 -4.42 -4.15 -4.33
CA TRP A 110 -3.30 -4.88 -3.72
C TRP A 110 -2.02 -4.74 -4.51
N LYS A 111 -2.07 -4.93 -5.83
CA LYS A 111 -0.91 -4.78 -6.71
C LYS A 111 -0.30 -3.38 -6.60
N THR A 112 -1.13 -2.35 -6.55
CA THR A 112 -0.67 -0.96 -6.43
C THR A 112 -0.01 -0.69 -5.08
N LEU A 113 -0.59 -1.20 -3.99
CA LEU A 113 -0.02 -1.05 -2.63
C LEU A 113 1.31 -1.77 -2.49
N GLU A 114 1.38 -3.01 -2.96
CA GLU A 114 2.60 -3.83 -2.94
C GLU A 114 3.72 -3.19 -3.76
N GLN A 115 3.44 -2.83 -5.02
CA GLN A 115 4.40 -2.18 -5.89
C GLN A 115 4.90 -0.87 -5.28
N GLY A 116 3.98 -0.02 -4.82
CA GLY A 116 4.33 1.27 -4.20
C GLY A 116 5.19 1.09 -2.95
N ARG A 117 4.93 0.07 -2.12
CA ARG A 117 5.76 -0.21 -0.94
C ARG A 117 7.15 -0.69 -1.33
N MET A 118 7.25 -1.61 -2.28
CA MET A 118 8.54 -2.15 -2.71
C MET A 118 9.41 -1.09 -3.39
N GLU A 119 8.82 -0.20 -4.18
CA GLU A 119 9.51 0.96 -4.75
C GLU A 119 10.00 1.91 -3.65
N TRP A 120 9.18 2.17 -2.63
CA TRP A 120 9.58 2.98 -1.49
C TRP A 120 10.73 2.36 -0.69
N LEU A 121 10.67 1.05 -0.39
CA LEU A 121 11.74 0.33 0.30
C LEU A 121 13.05 0.39 -0.48
N ARG A 122 13.01 0.21 -1.81
CA ARG A 122 14.19 0.35 -2.67
C ARG A 122 14.76 1.77 -2.62
N ALA A 123 13.90 2.79 -2.67
CA ALA A 123 14.33 4.19 -2.59
C ALA A 123 14.99 4.52 -1.25
N VAL A 124 14.41 4.06 -0.14
CA VAL A 124 14.99 4.24 1.21
C VAL A 124 16.32 3.51 1.34
N ASN A 125 16.40 2.27 0.88
CA ASN A 125 17.64 1.49 0.94
C ASN A 125 18.73 2.08 0.05
N ALA A 126 18.39 2.71 -1.09
CA ALA A 126 19.34 3.42 -1.94
C ALA A 126 19.80 4.75 -1.32
N ALA A 127 18.91 5.46 -0.62
CA ALA A 127 19.22 6.73 0.03
C ALA A 127 20.04 6.55 1.33
N HIS A 128 19.91 5.41 2.02
CA HIS A 128 20.56 5.20 3.32
C HIS A 128 22.10 5.27 3.25
N PRO A 129 22.81 4.60 2.31
CA PRO A 129 24.26 4.73 2.18
C PRO A 129 24.70 6.17 1.86
N ILE A 130 23.94 6.89 1.04
CA ILE A 130 24.23 8.29 0.68
C ILE A 130 24.12 9.17 1.92
N LYS A 131 23.05 9.00 2.70
CA LYS A 131 22.85 9.68 3.98
C LYS A 131 23.98 9.38 4.97
N GLN A 132 24.42 8.12 5.07
CA GLN A 132 25.54 7.75 5.96
C GLN A 132 26.85 8.41 5.53
N LEU A 133 27.19 8.31 4.23
CA LEU A 133 28.39 8.92 3.67
C LEU A 133 28.43 10.44 3.91
N LEU A 134 27.31 11.13 3.66
CA LEU A 134 27.22 12.58 3.87
C LEU A 134 27.35 12.94 5.36
N LYS A 135 26.75 12.15 6.27
CA LYS A 135 26.90 12.35 7.72
C LYS A 135 28.32 12.09 8.20
N GLU A 136 28.97 11.05 7.69
CA GLU A 136 30.37 10.73 8.01
C GLU A 136 31.32 11.82 7.49
N ALA A 137 31.10 12.33 6.28
CA ALA A 137 31.86 13.45 5.73
C ALA A 137 31.70 14.71 6.59
N LEU A 138 30.46 15.08 6.93
CA LEU A 138 30.17 16.22 7.80
C LEU A 138 30.79 16.08 9.19
N HIS A 139 30.82 14.86 9.73
CA HIS A 139 31.42 14.59 11.04
C HIS A 139 32.95 14.67 11.00
N LYS A 140 33.59 14.24 9.90
CA LYS A 140 35.03 14.34 9.68
C LYS A 140 35.48 15.80 9.49
N ASP A 141 34.68 16.60 8.78
CA ASP A 141 35.02 18.00 8.51
C ASP A 141 34.68 18.93 9.68
N GLY A 142 33.74 18.55 10.56
CA GLY A 142 33.46 19.26 11.80
C GLY A 142 33.16 20.74 11.55
N ALA A 143 33.94 21.64 12.16
CA ALA A 143 33.80 23.09 12.01
C ALA A 143 34.22 23.63 10.62
N ALA A 144 34.86 22.82 9.77
CA ALA A 144 35.25 23.18 8.42
C ALA A 144 34.16 22.90 7.36
N SER A 145 33.05 22.27 7.76
CA SER A 145 31.92 21.98 6.86
C SER A 145 31.33 23.27 6.31
N SER A 146 31.10 23.34 5.00
CA SER A 146 30.48 24.51 4.39
C SER A 146 28.96 24.53 4.65
N PRO A 147 28.29 25.70 4.56
CA PRO A 147 26.83 25.77 4.58
C PRO A 147 26.16 24.92 3.48
N GLY A 148 26.86 24.68 2.36
CA GLY A 148 26.39 23.80 1.28
C GLY A 148 26.33 22.34 1.70
N ASP A 149 27.35 21.85 2.41
CA ASP A 149 27.42 20.44 2.86
C ASP A 149 26.30 20.11 3.86
N VAL A 150 26.01 21.06 4.76
CA VAL A 150 24.88 20.96 5.70
C VAL A 150 23.54 20.95 4.94
N SER A 151 23.40 21.82 3.93
CA SER A 151 22.20 21.88 3.08
C SER A 151 21.97 20.58 2.31
N ASP A 152 23.02 19.97 1.75
CA ASP A 152 22.91 18.73 0.98
C ASP A 152 22.49 17.53 1.85
N VAL A 153 23.06 17.41 3.06
CA VAL A 153 22.63 16.42 4.06
C VAL A 153 21.14 16.61 4.41
N MET A 154 20.72 17.86 4.65
CA MET A 154 19.33 18.19 4.96
C MET A 154 18.39 17.89 3.79
N MET A 155 18.81 18.14 2.55
CA MET A 155 18.01 17.87 1.36
C MET A 155 17.79 16.36 1.15
N VAL A 156 18.81 15.53 1.36
CA VAL A 156 18.65 14.06 1.31
C VAL A 156 17.70 13.60 2.42
N ASP A 157 17.82 14.13 3.64
CA ASP A 157 16.92 13.79 4.74
C ASP A 157 15.47 14.23 4.49
N LEU A 158 15.27 15.44 3.97
CA LEU A 158 13.95 15.98 3.63
C LEU A 158 13.29 15.17 2.50
N CYS A 159 14.04 14.82 1.45
CA CYS A 159 13.55 13.99 0.36
C CYS A 159 13.11 12.60 0.86
N THR A 160 13.88 11.99 1.77
CA THR A 160 13.55 10.68 2.33
C THR A 160 12.26 10.73 3.17
N LEU A 161 12.10 11.78 3.99
CA LEU A 161 10.89 12.01 4.80
C LEU A 161 9.67 12.34 3.95
N TYR A 162 9.82 13.17 2.91
CA TYR A 162 8.75 13.54 2.00
C TYR A 162 8.18 12.33 1.25
N GLN A 163 9.05 11.43 0.78
CA GLN A 163 8.63 10.19 0.13
C GLN A 163 7.86 9.27 1.10
N HIS A 164 8.24 9.22 2.38
CA HIS A 164 7.51 8.47 3.41
C HIS A 164 6.10 9.04 3.66
N GLN A 165 5.96 10.36 3.79
CA GLN A 165 4.65 10.99 3.96
C GLN A 165 3.75 10.83 2.73
N ARG A 166 4.31 10.95 1.52
CA ARG A 166 3.56 10.73 0.27
C ARG A 166 3.04 9.30 0.14
N PHE A 167 3.83 8.31 0.58
CA PHE A 167 3.41 6.92 0.61
C PHE A 167 2.25 6.70 1.59
N ILE A 168 2.37 7.19 2.83
CA ILE A 168 1.29 7.11 3.83
C ILE A 168 0.01 7.80 3.32
N ALA A 169 0.13 8.96 2.68
CA ALA A 169 -1.00 9.68 2.10
C ALA A 169 -1.69 8.89 0.97
N ARG A 170 -0.93 8.22 0.09
CA ARG A 170 -1.49 7.33 -0.95
C ARG A 170 -2.19 6.13 -0.35
N CYS A 171 -1.61 5.46 0.66
CA CYS A 171 -2.28 4.35 1.34
C CYS A 171 -3.61 4.79 1.98
N ARG A 172 -3.69 6.03 2.48
CA ARG A 172 -4.94 6.61 2.98
C ARG A 172 -5.96 6.91 1.87
N GLN A 173 -5.52 7.41 0.72
CA GLN A 173 -6.39 7.75 -0.42
C GLN A 173 -6.94 6.53 -1.17
N VAL A 174 -6.16 5.45 -1.31
CA VAL A 174 -6.65 4.19 -1.90
C VAL A 174 -7.84 3.64 -1.10
N GLY A 175 -7.88 3.89 0.21
CA GLY A 175 -9.03 3.57 1.08
C GLY A 175 -10.26 4.49 0.94
N TYR A 176 -10.24 5.52 0.09
CA TYR A 176 -11.36 6.44 -0.14
C TYR A 176 -12.03 6.29 -1.51
N HIS A 177 -11.37 5.72 -2.52
CA HIS A 177 -11.90 5.59 -3.88
C HIS A 177 -12.53 4.23 -4.24
N GLY A 178 -12.60 3.28 -3.29
CA GLY A 178 -13.27 1.98 -3.51
C GLY A 178 -14.80 2.03 -3.63
N GLY A 179 -15.40 3.22 -3.76
CA GLY A 179 -16.85 3.43 -3.80
C GLY A 179 -17.27 4.45 -4.85
N ASN A 180 -16.84 4.29 -6.11
CA ASN A 180 -17.52 4.75 -7.33
C ASN A 180 -16.55 4.66 -8.51
N ALA A 181 -16.38 3.46 -9.08
CA ALA A 181 -15.85 3.32 -10.43
C ALA A 181 -17.03 3.19 -11.42
N ARG A 182 -17.81 4.27 -11.57
CA ARG A 182 -18.52 4.52 -12.82
C ARG A 182 -17.91 5.76 -13.46
N THR A 183 -17.23 5.51 -14.58
CA THR A 183 -17.09 6.40 -15.75
C THR A 183 -16.72 7.86 -15.48
N THR A 184 -15.49 8.22 -15.86
CA THR A 184 -15.30 9.17 -16.96
C THR A 184 -13.88 9.04 -17.52
N GLU A 185 -13.79 8.34 -18.65
CA GLU A 185 -12.90 8.71 -19.75
C GLU A 185 -13.07 10.21 -20.02
N SER A 186 -12.00 10.97 -19.89
CA SER A 186 -11.80 12.25 -20.56
C SER A 186 -10.31 12.50 -20.62
N ALA A 187 -9.70 11.95 -21.68
CA ALA A 187 -8.39 12.34 -22.14
C ALA A 187 -8.36 13.87 -22.33
N GLN A 188 -7.65 14.58 -21.45
CA GLN A 188 -7.25 15.95 -21.74
C GLN A 188 -6.13 15.90 -22.77
N ARG A 189 -6.53 16.05 -24.04
CA ARG A 189 -5.65 16.51 -25.12
C ARG A 189 -4.97 17.80 -24.68
N ILE A 190 -3.65 17.81 -24.76
CA ILE A 190 -2.83 19.02 -24.78
C ILE A 190 -3.21 19.80 -26.05
N PRO A 191 -3.70 21.05 -25.98
CA PRO A 191 -3.84 21.86 -27.17
C PRO A 191 -2.47 22.43 -27.53
N SER A 192 -1.94 21.98 -28.67
CA SER A 192 -0.83 22.63 -29.37
C SER A 192 -1.25 24.06 -29.72
N GLY A 193 -0.69 25.04 -29.02
CA GLY A 193 -0.87 26.45 -29.32
C GLY A 193 0.05 26.87 -30.48
N GLU A 194 -0.47 26.78 -31.71
CA GLU A 194 -0.03 27.62 -32.81
C GLU A 194 -0.94 28.87 -32.86
N MET A 195 -0.40 30.03 -32.52
CA MET A 195 -0.81 31.37 -32.99
C MET A 195 0.43 32.25 -32.80
N GLY A 196 1.08 32.76 -33.83
CA GLY A 196 0.51 33.69 -34.80
C GLY A 196 1.09 35.07 -34.49
N SER A 197 2.36 35.29 -34.84
CA SER A 197 3.03 36.58 -34.66
C SER A 197 2.51 37.56 -35.71
N THR A 198 1.77 38.57 -35.26
CA THR A 198 1.34 39.72 -36.07
C THR A 198 1.81 41.02 -35.43
N GLU A 199 2.40 41.84 -36.30
CA GLU A 199 2.53 43.30 -36.28
C GLU A 199 3.54 44.00 -35.34
N GLY A 200 4.42 44.76 -36.00
CA GLY A 200 5.25 45.81 -35.44
C GLY A 200 5.76 46.74 -36.55
N ARG A 201 4.83 47.45 -37.22
CA ARG A 201 5.13 48.55 -38.15
C ARG A 201 5.21 49.84 -37.32
N MET A 202 6.41 50.38 -37.19
CA MET A 202 6.69 51.62 -36.46
C MET A 202 6.97 52.73 -37.48
N GLU A 203 6.01 53.63 -37.67
CA GLU A 203 6.25 54.96 -38.24
C GLU A 203 6.48 55.93 -37.08
N THR A 204 7.54 56.74 -37.15
CA THR A 204 7.51 58.21 -36.99
C THR A 204 8.92 58.78 -37.11
N ALA A 205 9.10 59.69 -38.09
CA ALA A 205 9.70 61.03 -37.99
C ALA A 205 10.31 61.44 -39.34
#